data_AF-A0A7S1FRB5-F1
#
_entry.id   AF-A0A7S1FRB5-F1
#
_cell.length_a   1.000
_cell.length_b   1.000
_cell.length_c   1.000
_cell.angle_alpha   90.00
_cell.angle_beta   90.00
_cell.angle_gamma   90.00
#
_symmetry.space_group_name_H-M   'P 1'
#
loop_
_entity.id
_entity.type
_entity.pdbx_description
1 polymer ?
#
loop_
_entity_poly.entity_id
_entity_poly.type
_entity_poly.pdbx_seq_one_letter_code
_entity_poly.pdbx_strand_id
1 'polypeptide(L)'
;LPSIAALFGLPTASSAASRDGAGGDGPVAVIGADGRTGRECLRALRSRSVPTRACTRTGTFRGAEEGGGDARGEALWCDVTEASTIGPAVKGARAVIFAASASKEGGGPGAVDNAG
;
A
#
# COMPACT_ATOMS: atom_id res chain seq x y z
N LEU A 1 8.44 52.01 -34.26
CA LEU A 1 9.71 51.31 -33.91
C LEU A 1 9.54 50.76 -32.48
N PRO A 2 10.01 49.54 -32.23
CA PRO A 2 9.24 48.33 -31.86
C PRO A 2 8.78 48.26 -30.39
N SER A 3 7.66 47.57 -30.06
CA SER A 3 7.54 46.10 -29.79
C SER A 3 8.34 45.70 -28.54
N ILE A 4 7.84 44.95 -27.56
CA ILE A 4 7.32 43.57 -27.66
C ILE A 4 6.52 43.27 -26.38
N ALA A 5 5.35 42.67 -26.55
CA ALA A 5 4.62 41.99 -25.49
C ALA A 5 5.47 40.80 -24.99
N ALA A 6 5.99 40.89 -23.76
CA ALA A 6 6.63 39.76 -23.12
C ALA A 6 5.57 38.85 -22.51
N LEU A 7 5.00 38.00 -23.38
CA LEU A 7 4.37 36.74 -23.03
C LEU A 7 5.41 35.90 -22.27
N PHE A 8 5.50 36.05 -20.95
CA PHE A 8 6.17 35.05 -20.12
C PHE A 8 5.21 33.87 -19.94
N GLY A 9 5.11 33.07 -21.01
CA GLY A 9 4.59 31.73 -20.96
C GLY A 9 5.48 30.90 -20.03
N LEU A 10 5.08 30.83 -18.76
CA LEU A 10 5.58 29.79 -17.87
C LEU A 10 5.07 28.45 -18.42
N PRO A 11 5.95 27.49 -18.76
CA PRO A 11 5.48 26.15 -19.01
C PRO A 11 4.92 25.61 -17.69
N THR A 12 3.60 25.48 -17.60
CA THR A 12 2.97 24.63 -16.60
C THR A 12 3.43 23.21 -16.92
N ALA A 13 4.50 22.76 -16.26
CA ALA A 13 4.91 21.38 -16.27
C ALA A 13 3.84 20.57 -15.53
N SER A 14 2.76 20.22 -16.24
CA SER A 14 1.85 19.17 -15.83
C SER A 14 2.60 17.86 -16.02
N SER A 15 3.40 17.48 -15.03
CA SER A 15 3.85 16.10 -14.94
C SER A 15 2.63 15.28 -14.54
N ALA A 16 1.81 14.95 -15.53
CA ALA A 16 0.96 13.78 -15.43
C ALA A 16 1.92 12.63 -15.17
N ALA A 17 2.04 12.23 -13.89
CA ALA A 17 2.66 10.98 -13.53
C ALA A 17 1.86 9.92 -14.30
N SER A 18 2.43 9.48 -15.41
CA SER A 18 1.95 8.37 -16.20
C SER A 18 1.66 7.27 -15.20
N ARG A 19 0.37 6.91 -15.06
CA ARG A 19 -0.03 5.76 -14.27
C ARG A 19 0.55 4.56 -14.99
N ASP A 20 1.78 4.22 -14.63
CA ASP A 20 2.43 3.03 -15.14
C ASP A 20 1.66 1.87 -14.53
N GLY A 21 0.73 1.36 -15.33
CA GLY A 21 -0.14 0.27 -15.00
C GLY A 21 0.68 -1.00 -14.91
N ALA A 22 1.21 -1.28 -13.72
CA ALA A 22 1.53 -2.65 -13.35
C ALA A 22 0.20 -3.41 -13.28
N GLY A 23 -0.06 -4.17 -14.34
CA GLY A 23 -1.37 -4.63 -14.80
C GLY A 23 -2.15 -5.48 -13.80
N GLY A 24 -3.40 -5.08 -13.59
CA GLY A 24 -4.45 -5.83 -12.91
C GLY A 24 -5.42 -4.88 -12.21
N ASP A 25 -6.72 -5.08 -12.40
CA ASP A 25 -7.78 -4.35 -11.66
C ASP A 25 -7.84 -4.73 -10.15
N GLY A 26 -6.91 -5.57 -9.70
CA GLY A 26 -6.83 -6.10 -8.34
C GLY A 26 -6.32 -5.09 -7.30
N PRO A 27 -6.51 -5.37 -6.00
CA PRO A 27 -6.07 -4.48 -4.93
C PRO A 27 -4.55 -4.43 -4.77
N VAL A 28 -4.05 -3.44 -4.03
CA VAL A 28 -2.70 -3.48 -3.46
C VAL A 28 -2.76 -4.20 -2.12
N ALA A 29 -2.05 -5.32 -1.99
CA ALA A 29 -1.93 -6.06 -0.74
C ALA A 29 -0.82 -5.45 0.12
N VAL A 30 -1.10 -5.18 1.39
CA VAL A 30 -0.13 -4.65 2.36
C VAL A 30 0.06 -5.68 3.47
N ILE A 31 1.21 -6.36 3.46
CA ILE A 31 1.60 -7.33 4.49
C ILE A 31 2.21 -6.56 5.66
N GLY A 32 1.79 -6.88 6.89
CA GLY A 32 2.14 -6.09 8.07
C GLY A 32 1.28 -4.84 8.23
N ALA A 33 0.03 -4.90 7.78
CA ALA A 33 -0.89 -3.76 7.75
C ALA A 33 -1.13 -3.11 9.14
N ASP A 34 -1.04 -3.86 10.23
CA ASP A 34 -1.20 -3.31 11.59
C ASP A 34 0.02 -2.54 12.11
N GLY A 35 1.18 -2.68 11.46
CA GLY A 35 2.39 -1.93 11.79
C GLY A 35 2.28 -0.45 11.40
N ARG A 36 3.15 0.40 11.97
CA ARG A 36 3.15 1.85 11.68
C ARG A 36 3.28 2.13 10.18
N THR A 37 4.29 1.52 9.55
CA THR A 37 4.52 1.67 8.10
C THR A 37 3.34 1.13 7.28
N GLY A 38 2.82 -0.04 7.63
CA GLY A 38 1.66 -0.64 6.96
C GLY A 38 0.42 0.25 7.00
N ARG A 39 0.11 0.86 8.15
CA ARG A 39 -1.00 1.81 8.31
C ARG A 39 -0.82 3.05 7.45
N GLU A 40 0.38 3.60 7.40
CA GLU A 40 0.69 4.76 6.55
C GLU A 40 0.56 4.45 5.06
N CYS A 41 1.00 3.26 4.63
CA CYS A 41 0.78 2.79 3.26
C CYS A 41 -0.72 2.69 2.94
N LEU A 42 -1.51 2.08 3.82
CA LEU A 42 -2.96 1.96 3.64
C LEU A 42 -3.65 3.33 3.61
N ARG A 43 -3.29 4.25 4.51
CA ARG A 43 -3.81 5.62 4.53
C ARG A 43 -3.55 6.33 3.21
N ALA A 44 -2.31 6.28 2.72
CA ALA A 44 -1.92 6.92 1.46
C ALA A 44 -2.59 6.29 0.23
N LEU A 45 -2.78 4.97 0.20
CA LEU A 45 -3.48 4.28 -0.89
C LEU A 45 -4.96 4.64 -0.91
N ARG A 46 -5.62 4.63 0.25
CA ARG A 46 -7.04 4.98 0.38
C ARG A 46 -7.32 6.44 0.05
N SER A 47 -6.44 7.37 0.43
CA SER A 47 -6.57 8.79 0.04
C SER A 47 -6.48 9.02 -1.46
N ARG A 48 -6.00 8.03 -2.23
CA ARG A 48 -5.95 8.02 -3.69
C ARG A 48 -7.03 7.13 -4.32
N SER A 49 -8.01 6.69 -3.53
CA SER A 49 -9.09 5.78 -3.91
C SER A 49 -8.59 4.46 -4.54
N VAL A 50 -7.38 4.03 -4.17
CA VAL A 50 -6.81 2.76 -4.62
C VAL A 50 -7.44 1.61 -3.82
N PRO A 51 -7.93 0.54 -4.47
CA PRO A 51 -8.38 -0.66 -3.76
C PRO A 51 -7.22 -1.29 -2.97
N THR A 52 -7.48 -1.64 -1.72
CA THR A 52 -6.47 -2.15 -0.78
C THR A 52 -6.88 -3.46 -0.14
N ARG A 53 -5.89 -4.27 0.19
CA ARG A 53 -6.03 -5.47 1.02
C ARG A 53 -5.06 -5.36 2.19
N ALA A 54 -5.60 -5.33 3.40
CA ALA A 54 -4.84 -5.28 4.64
C ALA A 54 -4.53 -6.70 5.12
N CYS A 55 -3.27 -7.12 5.04
CA CYS A 55 -2.85 -8.45 5.48
C CYS A 55 -2.26 -8.37 6.89
N THR A 56 -2.93 -9.00 7.86
CA THR A 56 -2.53 -9.00 9.29
C THR A 56 -2.46 -10.43 9.84
N ARG A 57 -1.72 -10.62 10.94
CA ARG A 57 -1.64 -11.93 11.62
C ARG A 57 -2.97 -12.39 12.24
N THR A 58 -3.90 -11.47 12.47
CA THR A 58 -5.21 -11.78 13.05
C THR A 58 -6.32 -11.93 12.01
N GLY A 59 -6.04 -11.58 10.75
CA GLY A 59 -7.06 -11.49 9.69
C GLY A 59 -8.05 -10.34 9.87
N THR A 60 -7.86 -9.49 10.87
CA THR A 60 -8.69 -8.32 11.13
C THR A 60 -7.85 -7.05 11.04
N PHE A 61 -8.45 -5.95 10.58
CA PHE A 61 -7.78 -4.66 10.51
C PHE A 61 -8.70 -3.56 11.05
N ARG A 62 -8.32 -2.95 12.17
CA ARG A 62 -9.14 -1.94 12.87
C ARG A 62 -9.01 -0.52 12.29
N GLY A 63 -8.04 -0.28 11.41
CA GLY A 63 -7.81 1.04 10.80
C GLY A 63 -8.75 1.36 9.64
N ALA A 64 -9.86 0.65 9.47
CA ALA A 64 -10.87 0.95 8.44
C ALA A 64 -11.67 2.24 8.75
N GLU A 65 -11.80 2.59 10.03
CA GLU A 65 -12.61 3.71 10.52
C GLU A 65 -11.92 5.09 10.35
N GLU A 66 -10.58 5.14 10.30
CA GLU A 66 -9.82 6.41 10.32
C GLU A 66 -9.76 7.15 8.97
N GLY A 67 -10.33 6.57 7.91
CA GLY A 67 -10.17 7.06 6.54
C GLY A 67 -11.48 7.13 5.78
N GLY A 68 -12.48 7.79 6.34
CA GLY A 68 -13.66 8.31 5.63
C GLY A 68 -14.21 7.40 4.53
N GLY A 69 -15.00 6.41 4.93
CA GLY A 69 -16.10 5.86 4.13
C GLY A 69 -15.78 5.51 2.68
N ASP A 70 -15.00 4.47 2.45
CA ASP A 70 -15.14 3.66 1.25
C ASP A 70 -14.73 2.22 1.61
N ALA A 71 -15.67 1.28 1.46
CA ALA A 71 -15.57 -0.14 1.78
C ALA A 71 -14.56 -0.93 0.90
N ARG A 72 -13.48 -0.29 0.45
CA ARG A 72 -12.47 -0.81 -0.50
C ARG A 72 -11.25 -1.43 0.18
N GLY A 73 -11.38 -1.76 1.46
CA GLY A 73 -10.35 -2.41 2.26
C GLY A 73 -10.83 -3.77 2.74
N GLU A 74 -10.41 -4.84 2.08
CA GLU A 74 -10.56 -6.18 2.64
C GLU A 74 -9.42 -6.47 3.63
N ALA A 75 -9.71 -7.16 4.73
CA ALA A 75 -8.69 -7.65 5.64
C ALA A 75 -8.51 -9.16 5.44
N LEU A 76 -7.27 -9.63 5.27
CA LEU A 76 -6.96 -11.05 5.13
C LEU A 76 -5.90 -11.47 6.15
N TRP A 77 -5.99 -12.73 6.55
CA TRP A 77 -4.98 -13.34 7.39
C TRP A 77 -3.70 -13.61 6.58
N CYS A 78 -2.57 -13.20 7.13
CA CYS A 78 -1.24 -13.50 6.59
C CYS A 78 -0.22 -13.45 7.73
N ASP A 79 0.52 -14.54 7.89
CA ASP A 79 1.69 -14.63 8.75
C ASP A 79 2.92 -14.93 7.88
N VAL A 80 3.91 -14.04 7.92
CA VAL A 80 5.13 -14.17 7.11
C VAL A 80 6.01 -15.32 7.57
N THR A 81 5.83 -15.81 8.79
CA THR A 81 6.51 -17.00 9.32
C THR A 81 5.87 -18.30 8.84
N GLU A 82 4.64 -18.22 8.30
CA GLU A 82 3.91 -19.36 7.73
C GLU A 82 3.70 -19.14 6.23
N ALA A 83 4.66 -19.62 5.42
CA ALA A 83 4.69 -19.40 3.97
C ALA A 83 3.39 -19.81 3.24
N SER A 84 2.67 -20.81 3.75
CA SER A 84 1.38 -21.27 3.20
C SER A 84 0.29 -20.20 3.23
N THR A 85 0.40 -19.21 4.12
CA THR A 85 -0.58 -18.11 4.26
C THR A 85 -0.37 -16.98 3.26
N ILE A 86 0.84 -16.85 2.70
CA ILE A 86 1.22 -15.72 1.84
C ILE A 86 0.52 -15.79 0.49
N GLY A 87 0.51 -16.98 -0.14
CA GLY A 87 -0.11 -17.18 -1.46
C GLY A 87 -1.58 -16.76 -1.53
N PRO A 88 -2.46 -17.27 -0.63
CA PRO A 88 -3.84 -16.81 -0.53
C PRO A 88 -3.96 -15.31 -0.28
N ALA A 89 -3.11 -14.75 0.60
CA ALA A 89 -3.14 -13.33 0.95
C ALA A 89 -2.81 -12.40 -0.22
N VAL A 90 -1.93 -12.80 -1.15
CA VAL A 90 -1.53 -11.95 -2.30
C VAL A 90 -2.25 -12.30 -3.60
N LYS A 91 -3.06 -13.37 -3.63
CA LYS A 91 -3.76 -13.83 -4.84
C LYS A 91 -4.65 -12.73 -5.41
N GLY A 92 -4.44 -12.42 -6.69
CA GLY A 92 -5.20 -11.40 -7.41
C GLY A 92 -4.86 -9.96 -7.03
N ALA A 93 -3.90 -9.72 -6.13
CA ALA A 93 -3.36 -8.39 -5.91
C ALA A 93 -2.53 -7.97 -7.12
N ARG A 94 -2.66 -6.70 -7.55
CA ARG A 94 -1.84 -6.16 -8.64
C ARG A 94 -0.44 -5.75 -8.18
N ALA A 95 -0.29 -5.50 -6.89
CA ALA A 95 0.96 -5.14 -6.25
C ALA A 95 0.96 -5.57 -4.78
N VAL A 96 2.15 -5.78 -4.23
CA VAL A 96 2.37 -6.14 -2.83
C VAL A 96 3.32 -5.14 -2.20
N ILE A 97 2.94 -4.60 -1.04
CA ILE A 97 3.81 -3.84 -0.14
C ILE A 97 4.13 -4.74 1.03
N PHE A 98 5.41 -5.08 1.19
CA PHE A 98 5.89 -5.82 2.35
C PHE A 98 6.34 -4.85 3.43
N ALA A 99 5.51 -4.70 4.47
CA ALA A 99 5.77 -3.84 5.63
C ALA A 99 5.75 -4.64 6.94
N ALA A 100 6.06 -5.94 6.87
CA ALA A 100 6.26 -6.77 8.05
C ALA A 100 7.68 -6.56 8.61
N SER A 101 7.78 -6.52 9.92
CA SER A 101 9.04 -6.44 10.66
C SER A 101 8.87 -7.15 11.99
N ALA A 102 9.99 -7.40 12.67
CA ALA A 102 9.98 -7.92 14.02
C ALA A 102 9.21 -6.93 14.91
N SER A 103 8.03 -7.36 15.35
CA SER A 103 7.28 -6.61 16.35
C SER A 103 7.81 -6.94 17.73
N LYS A 104 7.70 -6.01 18.68
CA LYS A 104 8.05 -6.25 20.09
C LYS A 104 7.36 -7.50 20.67
N GLU A 105 6.22 -7.90 20.09
CA GLU A 105 5.37 -9.02 20.50
C GLU A 105 5.56 -10.28 19.63
N GLY A 106 6.30 -10.20 18.52
CA GLY A 106 6.42 -11.25 17.50
C GLY A 106 7.81 -11.85 17.38
N GLY A 107 8.67 -11.61 18.36
CA GLY A 107 10.05 -12.07 18.37
C GLY A 107 11.04 -11.07 17.75
N GLY A 108 12.32 -11.44 17.79
CA GLY A 108 13.40 -10.63 17.21
C GLY A 108 13.44 -10.70 15.67
N PRO A 109 14.31 -9.92 15.01
CA PRO A 109 14.48 -9.92 13.55
C PRO A 109 14.57 -11.31 12.95
N GLY A 110 15.36 -12.21 13.54
CA GLY A 110 15.51 -13.60 13.05
C GLY A 110 14.26 -14.48 13.13
N ALA A 111 13.20 -14.07 13.85
CA ALA A 111 11.94 -14.80 13.90
C ALA A 111 11.02 -14.48 12.72
N VAL A 112 11.17 -13.30 12.11
CA VAL A 112 10.39 -12.85 10.94
C VAL A 112 11.20 -12.84 9.66
N ASP A 113 12.53 -12.88 9.79
CA ASP A 113 13.48 -13.01 8.71
C ASP A 113 13.64 -14.51 8.42
N ASN A 114 12.93 -14.99 7.39
CA ASN A 114 12.99 -16.39 6.96
C ASN A 114 14.29 -16.65 6.17
N ALA A 115 15.42 -16.54 6.87
CA ALA A 115 16.79 -16.78 6.39
C ALA A 115 17.32 -15.83 5.29
N GLY A 116 16.72 -14.65 5.09
CA GLY A 116 17.07 -13.68 4.04
C GLY A 116 16.12 -13.71 2.84
#